data_AF-A0A7M2A3N3-F1
#
_entry.id   AF-A0A7M2A3N3-F1
#
_cell.length_a   1.000
_cell.length_b   1.000
_cell.length_c   1.000
_cell.angle_alpha   90.00
_cell.angle_beta   90.00
_cell.angle_gamma   90.00
#
_symmetry.space_group_name_H-M   'P 1'
#
loop_
_entity.id
_entity.type
_entity.pdbx_description
1 polymer ?
#
loop_
_entity_poly.entity_id
_entity_poly.type
_entity_poly.pdbx_seq_one_letter_code
_entity_poly.pdbx_strand_id
1 'polypeptide(L)'
;MNPEDHIQHMLQAIIEQTQSIINDSRKQSFGSLEYFLGHILEYRDEQQYLTDEWQIRTPRWLGEYGNTPEEEELLSNIYRLQAYITETLKGG
;
A
#
# COMPACT_ATOMS: atom_id res chain seq x y z
N MET A 1 -1.46 18.71 -10.92
CA MET A 1 -1.26 17.26 -11.07
C MET A 1 -2.64 16.64 -11.12
N ASN A 2 -2.95 15.78 -12.09
CA ASN A 2 -4.26 15.13 -12.15
C ASN A 2 -4.38 14.19 -10.92
N PRO A 3 -5.54 14.06 -10.26
CA PRO A 3 -5.80 13.05 -9.25
C PRO A 3 -5.18 11.67 -9.52
N GLU A 4 -5.28 11.19 -10.76
CA GLU A 4 -4.70 9.90 -11.17
C GLU A 4 -3.17 9.88 -11.06
N ASP A 5 -2.49 10.94 -11.51
CA ASP A 5 -1.04 11.06 -11.35
C ASP A 5 -0.67 11.02 -9.86
N HIS A 6 -1.45 11.68 -9.00
CA HIS A 6 -1.18 11.69 -7.56
C HIS A 6 -1.35 10.31 -6.92
N ILE A 7 -2.41 9.60 -7.31
CA ILE A 7 -2.64 8.21 -6.90
C ILE A 7 -1.48 7.32 -7.35
N GLN A 8 -1.03 7.44 -8.61
CA GLN A 8 0.10 6.68 -9.13
C GLN A 8 1.41 6.97 -8.37
N HIS A 9 1.66 8.24 -8.03
CA HIS A 9 2.81 8.62 -7.20
C HIS A 9 2.75 8.05 -5.78
N MET A 10 1.57 8.06 -5.14
CA MET A 10 1.38 7.46 -3.81
C MET A 10 1.53 5.94 -3.85
N LEU A 11 0.96 5.28 -4.86
CA LEU A 11 1.12 3.83 -5.08
C LEU A 11 2.59 3.46 -5.26
N GLN A 12 3.32 4.22 -6.08
CA GLN A 12 4.75 4.00 -6.30
C GLN A 12 5.55 4.12 -5.00
N ALA A 13 5.26 5.12 -4.16
CA ALA A 13 5.91 5.28 -2.86
C ALA A 13 5.61 4.10 -1.90
N ILE A 14 4.37 3.60 -1.87
CA ILE A 14 3.98 2.42 -1.08
C ILE A 14 4.73 1.18 -1.57
N ILE A 15 4.85 0.99 -2.89
CA ILE A 15 5.57 -0.14 -3.50
C ILE A 15 7.06 -0.09 -3.14
N GLU A 16 7.70 1.07 -3.28
CA GLU A 16 9.12 1.27 -2.95
C GLU A 16 9.39 1.03 -1.46
N GLN A 17 8.53 1.55 -0.58
CA GLN A 17 8.62 1.32 0.86
C GLN A 17 8.48 -0.18 1.19
N THR A 18 7.51 -0.86 0.59
CA THR A 18 7.30 -2.30 0.79
C THR A 18 8.53 -3.11 0.38
N GLN A 19 9.07 -2.84 -0.81
CA GLN A 19 10.30 -3.49 -1.31
C GLN A 19 11.49 -3.20 -0.39
N SER A 20 11.62 -1.97 0.13
CA SER A 20 12.68 -1.63 1.07
C SER A 20 12.60 -2.40 2.38
N ILE A 21 11.39 -2.66 2.88
CA ILE A 21 11.19 -3.45 4.11
C ILE A 21 11.54 -4.92 3.86
N ILE A 22 11.07 -5.50 2.75
CA ILE A 22 11.35 -6.91 2.38
C ILE A 22 12.85 -7.14 2.18
N ASN A 23 13.55 -6.20 1.54
CA ASN A 23 14.97 -6.32 1.23
C ASN A 23 15.89 -6.04 2.42
N ASP A 24 15.39 -5.55 3.57
CA ASP A 24 16.22 -5.37 4.77
C ASP A 24 16.52 -6.73 5.39
N SER A 25 17.69 -7.29 5.06
CA SER A 25 18.15 -8.60 5.55
C SER A 25 18.33 -8.68 7.08
N ARG A 26 18.22 -7.56 7.80
CA ARG A 26 18.24 -7.52 9.28
C ARG A 26 16.86 -7.73 9.87
N LYS A 27 15.80 -7.67 9.05
CA LYS A 27 14.41 -7.85 9.45
C LYS A 27 13.90 -9.15 8.86
N GLN A 28 13.29 -9.98 9.69
CA GLN A 28 12.57 -11.15 9.20
C GLN A 28 11.24 -10.65 8.63
N SER A 29 11.23 -10.35 7.33
CA SER A 29 9.98 -10.10 6.62
C SER A 29 9.22 -11.42 6.54
N PHE A 30 8.04 -11.48 7.14
CA PHE A 30 7.14 -12.61 6.96
C PHE A 30 6.53 -12.54 5.55
N GLY A 31 6.17 -13.68 4.96
CA GLY A 31 5.61 -13.75 3.60
C GLY A 31 4.34 -12.92 3.37
N SER A 32 3.78 -12.30 4.42
CA SER A 32 2.69 -11.32 4.37
C SER A 32 3.04 -10.06 3.57
N LEU A 33 4.27 -9.53 3.70
CA LEU A 33 4.71 -8.36 2.94
C LEU A 33 4.99 -8.69 1.47
N GLU A 34 5.58 -9.86 1.19
CA GLU A 34 5.79 -10.34 -0.19
C GLU A 34 4.46 -10.57 -0.90
N TYR A 35 3.49 -11.18 -0.20
CA TYR A 35 2.13 -11.35 -0.69
C TYR A 35 1.50 -10.00 -1.02
N PHE A 36 1.56 -9.04 -0.10
CA PHE A 36 1.02 -7.69 -0.35
C PHE A 36 1.71 -6.97 -1.48
N LEU A 37 3.03 -7.10 -1.63
CA LEU A 37 3.76 -6.50 -2.74
C LEU A 37 3.16 -6.97 -4.09
N GLY A 38 2.81 -8.25 -4.21
CA GLY A 38 2.08 -8.76 -5.37
C GLY A 38 0.73 -8.07 -5.56
N HIS A 39 -0.09 -8.02 -4.50
CA HIS A 39 -1.42 -7.38 -4.54
C HIS A 39 -1.37 -5.91 -4.93
N ILE A 40 -0.44 -5.14 -4.38
CA ILE A 40 -0.38 -3.69 -4.65
C ILE A 40 0.17 -3.38 -6.05
N LEU A 41 1.01 -4.27 -6.60
CA LEU A 41 1.44 -4.19 -8.00
C LEU A 41 0.27 -4.45 -8.94
N GLU A 42 -0.49 -5.53 -8.72
CA GLU A 42 -1.70 -5.83 -9.49
C GLU A 42 -2.73 -4.68 -9.38
N TYR A 43 -2.97 -4.19 -8.16
CA TYR A 43 -3.85 -3.05 -7.91
C TYR A 43 -3.50 -1.82 -8.75
N ARG A 44 -2.19 -1.48 -8.82
CA ARG A 44 -1.69 -0.35 -9.61
C ARG A 44 -1.85 -0.62 -11.10
N ASP A 45 -1.40 -1.78 -11.57
CA ASP A 45 -1.31 -2.13 -12.98
C ASP A 45 -2.71 -2.28 -13.62
N GLU A 46 -3.67 -2.82 -12.86
CA GLU A 46 -5.07 -2.92 -13.25
C GLU A 46 -5.88 -1.64 -12.98
N GLN A 47 -5.25 -0.62 -12.39
CA GLN A 47 -5.90 0.63 -12.01
C GLN A 47 -7.16 0.43 -11.16
N GLN A 48 -7.11 -0.50 -10.20
CA GLN A 48 -8.28 -0.90 -9.40
C GLN A 48 -8.91 0.29 -8.65
N TYR A 49 -8.16 1.37 -8.39
CA TYR A 49 -8.68 2.63 -7.84
C TYR A 49 -9.82 3.26 -8.67
N LEU A 50 -9.93 2.95 -9.96
CA LEU A 50 -11.02 3.40 -10.82
C LEU A 50 -12.29 2.53 -10.71
N THR A 51 -12.18 1.33 -10.15
CA THR A 51 -13.27 0.36 -10.07
C THR A 51 -14.14 0.55 -8.81
N ASP A 52 -15.21 -0.23 -8.69
CA ASP A 52 -16.01 -0.28 -7.45
C ASP A 52 -15.29 -1.02 -6.32
N GLU A 53 -14.36 -1.93 -6.66
CA GLU A 53 -13.53 -2.69 -5.71
C GLU A 53 -12.20 -1.98 -5.42
N TRP A 54 -12.22 -0.65 -5.34
CA TRP A 54 -11.03 0.20 -5.23
C TRP A 54 -10.29 0.10 -3.89
N GLN A 55 -10.86 -0.57 -2.88
CA GLN A 55 -10.27 -0.60 -1.55
C GLN A 55 -9.08 -1.54 -1.47
N ILE A 56 -7.94 -1.02 -1.05
CA ILE A 56 -6.78 -1.85 -0.71
C ILE A 56 -7.12 -2.56 0.60
N ARG A 57 -7.09 -3.89 0.60
CA ARG A 57 -7.24 -4.66 1.82
C ARG A 57 -5.99 -4.48 2.65
N THR A 58 -6.07 -3.69 3.72
CA THR A 58 -4.95 -3.49 4.63
C THR A 58 -4.56 -4.81 5.28
N PRO A 59 -3.37 -5.36 4.97
CA PRO A 59 -2.94 -6.60 5.55
C PRO A 59 -2.56 -6.39 7.03
N ARG A 60 -2.73 -7.44 7.83
CA ARG A 60 -2.11 -7.52 9.15
C ARG A 60 -0.78 -8.24 8.99
N TRP A 61 0.30 -7.49 9.10
CA TRP A 61 1.67 -7.98 8.88
C TRP A 61 2.25 -8.73 10.07
N LEU A 62 1.67 -8.55 11.26
CA LEU A 62 2.00 -9.16 12.56
C LEU A 62 3.31 -9.97 12.53
N GLY A 63 4.43 -9.28 12.76
CA GLY A 63 5.67 -9.95 13.13
C GLY A 63 5.55 -10.59 14.53
N GLU A 64 6.65 -11.14 15.06
CA GLU A 64 6.67 -11.77 16.40
C GLU A 64 6.23 -10.84 17.56
N TYR A 65 6.25 -9.52 17.36
CA TYR A 65 5.92 -8.51 18.37
C TYR A 65 4.92 -7.44 17.91
N GLY A 66 4.21 -7.67 16.81
CA GLY A 66 3.39 -6.65 16.13
C GLY A 66 4.14 -5.99 14.96
N ASN A 67 3.62 -4.88 14.46
CA ASN A 67 4.21 -4.17 13.33
C ASN A 67 5.43 -3.35 13.79
N THR A 68 6.47 -3.32 12.96
CA THR A 68 7.59 -2.40 13.05
C THR A 68 7.15 -0.97 12.74
N PRO A 69 7.92 0.07 13.16
CA PRO A 69 7.61 1.45 12.82
C PRO A 69 7.45 1.69 11.31
N GLU A 70 8.23 1.00 10.48
CA GLU A 70 8.15 1.13 9.02
C GLU A 70 6.89 0.47 8.45
N GLU A 71 6.42 -0.64 9.04
CA GLU A 71 5.15 -1.27 8.67
C GLU A 71 3.95 -0.43 9.12
N GLU A 72 4.03 0.24 10.28
CA GLU A 72 3.03 1.21 10.72
C GLU A 72 2.97 2.44 9.80
N GLU A 73 4.13 2.94 9.37
CA GLU A 73 4.20 4.02 8.39
C GLU A 73 3.62 3.58 7.03
N LEU A 74 3.94 2.37 6.56
CA LEU A 74 3.37 1.80 5.34
C LEU A 74 1.84 1.72 5.43
N LEU A 75 1.32 1.24 6.57
CA LEU A 75 -0.11 1.17 6.83
C LEU A 75 -0.76 2.56 6.82
N SER A 76 -0.12 3.55 7.44
CA SER A 76 -0.56 4.95 7.42
C SER A 76 -0.61 5.52 6.00
N ASN A 77 0.38 5.21 5.17
CA ASN A 77 0.42 5.63 3.77
C ASN A 77 -0.70 5.00 2.93
N ILE A 78 -1.03 3.72 3.16
CA ILE A 78 -2.18 3.07 2.53
C ILE A 78 -3.50 3.76 2.92
N TYR A 79 -3.69 4.06 4.21
CA TYR A 79 -4.89 4.78 4.67
C TYR A 79 -5.01 6.18 4.06
N ARG A 80 -3.90 6.91 3.96
CA ARG A 80 -3.86 8.22 3.29
C ARG A 80 -4.26 8.11 1.82
N LEU A 81 -3.75 7.10 1.11
CA LEU A 81 -4.12 6.85 -0.27
C LEU A 81 -5.63 6.55 -0.39
N GLN A 82 -6.15 5.67 0.47
CA GLN A 82 -7.57 5.32 0.43
C GLN A 82 -8.48 6.52 0.75
N ALA A 83 -8.10 7.35 1.72
CA ALA A 83 -8.81 8.59 2.01
C ALA A 83 -8.80 9.52 0.80
N TYR A 84 -7.64 9.71 0.17
CA TYR A 84 -7.51 10.54 -1.03
C TYR A 84 -8.39 10.04 -2.20
N ILE A 85 -8.39 8.74 -2.47
CA ILE A 85 -9.24 8.12 -3.51
C ILE A 85 -10.73 8.34 -3.19
N THR A 86 -11.12 8.19 -1.91
CA THR A 86 -12.50 8.40 -1.47
C THR A 86 -12.94 9.84 -1.76
N GLU A 87 -12.16 10.80 -1.26
CA GLU A 87 -12.45 12.24 -1.40
C GLU A 87 -12.45 12.70 -2.85
N THR A 88 -11.55 12.15 -3.68
CA THR A 88 -11.30 12.69 -5.02
C THR A 88 -12.06 11.95 -6.12
N LEU A 89 -12.16 10.62 -6.05
CA LEU A 89 -12.72 9.79 -7.12
C LEU A 89 -14.11 9.21 -6.79
N LYS A 90 -14.42 9.01 -5.51
CA LYS A 90 -15.65 8.30 -5.11
C LYS A 90 -16.74 9.21 -4.56
N GLY A 91 -16.44 10.50 -4.40
CA GLY A 91 -17.38 11.48 -3.87
C GLY A 91 -17.72 11.16 -2.42
N GLY A 92 -16.82 11.56 -1.51
CA GLY A 92 -16.95 11.34 -0.07
C GLY A 92 -18.31 11.71 0.52
#